data_AF-A0A9N9CSU7-F1
#
_entry.id   AF-A0A9N9CSU7-F1
#
_cell.length_a   1.000
_cell.length_b   1.000
_cell.length_c   1.000
_cell.angle_alpha   90.00
_cell.angle_beta   90.00
_cell.angle_gamma   90.00
#
_symmetry.space_group_name_H-M   'P 1'
#
loop_
_entity.id
_entity.type
_entity.pdbx_description
1 polymer ?
#
loop_
_entity_poly.entity_id
_entity_poly.type
_entity_poly.pdbx_seq_one_letter_code
_entity_poly.pdbx_strand_id
1 'polypeptide(L)'
;LDICNGLRPEFGKGTPEFYKKLSYRCMDANPNQRPKVDELYDTMSFWYIFTDGYKAYGYYVKEIKEAFEDADKEIPNISILRKTNRDAIYTSRAFSFKNLTKPINSSLITSYLEKDENNEEYQDSQLIELGISSSL
;
A
#
# COMPACT_ATOMS: atom_id res chain seq x y z
N LEU A 1 -2.49 20.85 -6.86
CA LEU A 1 -1.03 21.07 -6.89
C LEU A 1 -0.34 20.42 -5.69
N ASP A 2 -0.99 20.40 -4.52
CA ASP A 2 -0.41 19.91 -3.25
C ASP A 2 0.06 18.46 -3.27
N ILE A 3 -0.41 17.65 -4.20
CA ILE A 3 0.10 16.29 -4.47
C ILE A 3 1.59 16.32 -4.84
N CYS A 4 2.07 17.35 -5.55
CA CYS A 4 3.50 17.57 -5.80
C CYS A 4 4.26 17.90 -4.50
N ASN A 5 3.59 18.46 -3.51
CA ASN A 5 4.18 18.76 -2.20
C ASN A 5 3.99 17.61 -1.18
N GLY A 6 3.70 16.40 -1.67
CA GLY A 6 3.61 15.20 -0.83
C GLY A 6 2.24 14.93 -0.22
N LEU A 7 1.20 15.74 -0.52
CA LEU A 7 -0.15 15.44 -0.05
C LEU A 7 -0.62 14.10 -0.64
N ARG A 8 -1.03 13.18 0.24
CA ARG A 8 -1.65 11.89 -0.11
C ARG A 8 -2.88 11.66 0.77
N PRO A 9 -3.84 10.85 0.32
CA PRO A 9 -4.97 10.44 1.16
C PRO A 9 -4.47 9.73 2.42
N GLU A 10 -5.17 9.99 3.54
CA GLU A 10 -5.01 9.19 4.75
C GLU A 10 -5.74 7.85 4.61
N PHE A 11 -5.27 6.84 5.34
CA PHE A 11 -5.92 5.54 5.39
C PHE A 11 -7.05 5.52 6.41
N GLY A 12 -8.10 4.75 6.10
CA GLY A 12 -9.19 4.51 7.03
C GLY A 12 -8.73 3.76 8.28
N LYS A 13 -9.49 3.91 9.37
CA LYS A 13 -9.31 3.13 10.59
C LYS A 13 -9.35 1.62 10.25
N GLY A 14 -8.50 0.85 10.90
CA GLY A 14 -8.40 -0.60 10.69
C GLY A 14 -7.58 -1.01 9.47
N THR A 15 -7.12 -0.08 8.62
CA THR A 15 -6.24 -0.45 7.50
C THR A 15 -4.95 -1.13 8.01
N PRO A 16 -4.60 -2.35 7.55
CA PRO A 16 -3.41 -3.05 8.01
C PRO A 16 -2.10 -2.30 7.72
N GLU A 17 -1.14 -2.35 8.64
CA GLU A 17 0.13 -1.61 8.49
C GLU A 17 0.95 -2.06 7.28
N PHE A 18 1.00 -3.37 6.99
CA PHE A 18 1.68 -3.88 5.80
C PHE A 18 1.05 -3.36 4.49
N TYR A 19 -0.27 -3.13 4.48
CA TYR A 19 -0.97 -2.56 3.33
C TYR A 19 -0.67 -1.07 3.17
N LYS A 20 -0.65 -0.30 4.28
CA LYS A 20 -0.24 1.11 4.26
C LYS A 20 1.18 1.25 3.73
N LYS A 21 2.09 0.39 4.20
CA LYS A 21 3.48 0.36 3.77
C LYS A 21 3.61 0.11 2.26
N LEU A 22 2.94 -0.93 1.72
CA LEU A 22 2.93 -1.18 0.27
C LEU A 22 2.38 0.01 -0.50
N SER A 23 1.27 0.58 -0.03
CA SER A 23 0.63 1.73 -0.65
C SER A 23 1.52 2.98 -0.67
N TYR A 24 2.28 3.22 0.40
CA TYR A 24 3.25 4.32 0.44
C TYR A 24 4.43 4.11 -0.53
N ARG A 25 4.94 2.88 -0.66
CA ARG A 25 5.93 2.54 -1.70
C ARG A 25 5.39 2.81 -3.10
N CYS A 26 4.14 2.43 -3.38
CA CYS A 26 3.48 2.74 -4.65
C CYS A 26 3.33 4.25 -4.92
N MET A 27 3.18 5.06 -3.88
CA MET A 27 2.97 6.50 -3.94
C MET A 27 4.26 7.34 -3.88
N ASP A 28 5.43 6.69 -3.86
CA ASP A 28 6.73 7.35 -3.75
C ASP A 28 6.94 8.37 -4.87
N ALA A 29 7.45 9.55 -4.49
CA ALA A 29 7.74 10.64 -5.41
C ALA A 29 8.87 10.30 -6.40
N ASN A 30 9.81 9.44 -6.01
CA ASN A 30 10.84 8.86 -6.87
C ASN A 30 10.29 7.59 -7.55
N PRO A 31 10.08 7.60 -8.88
CA PRO A 31 9.57 6.43 -9.60
C PRO A 31 10.43 5.18 -9.44
N ASN A 32 11.74 5.33 -9.22
CA ASN A 32 12.66 4.20 -9.06
C ASN A 32 12.49 3.48 -7.72
N GLN A 33 11.84 4.11 -6.73
CA GLN A 33 11.55 3.50 -5.42
C GLN A 33 10.18 2.83 -5.38
N ARG A 34 9.39 2.94 -6.47
CA ARG A 34 8.10 2.29 -6.55
C ARG A 34 8.28 0.78 -6.82
N PRO A 35 7.42 -0.07 -6.23
CA PRO A 35 7.44 -1.49 -6.52
C PRO A 35 7.23 -1.77 -8.01
N LYS A 36 7.86 -2.83 -8.50
CA LYS A 36 7.58 -3.34 -9.85
C LYS A 36 6.18 -3.97 -9.88
N VAL A 37 5.60 -4.07 -11.07
CA VAL A 37 4.29 -4.71 -11.25
C VAL A 37 4.31 -6.16 -10.78
N ASP A 38 5.38 -6.90 -11.08
CA ASP A 38 5.49 -8.30 -10.68
C ASP A 38 5.58 -8.44 -9.15
N GLU A 39 6.33 -7.57 -8.48
CA GLU A 39 6.41 -7.53 -7.01
C GLU A 39 5.04 -7.23 -6.38
N LEU A 40 4.26 -6.31 -6.96
CA LEU A 40 2.90 -6.04 -6.52
C LEU A 40 1.99 -7.24 -6.73
N TYR A 41 2.08 -7.88 -7.89
CA TYR A 41 1.30 -9.06 -8.22
C TYR A 41 1.57 -10.20 -7.24
N ASP A 42 2.85 -10.49 -6.96
CA ASP A 42 3.25 -11.54 -6.03
C ASP A 42 2.75 -11.24 -4.62
N THR A 43 2.91 -9.99 -4.15
CA THR A 43 2.44 -9.55 -2.83
C THR A 43 0.91 -9.70 -2.69
N MET A 44 0.16 -9.26 -3.69
CA MET A 44 -1.31 -9.35 -3.66
C MET A 44 -1.80 -10.79 -3.81
N SER A 45 -1.14 -11.59 -4.65
CA SER A 45 -1.45 -13.01 -4.83
C SER A 45 -1.18 -13.80 -3.55
N PHE A 46 -0.07 -13.48 -2.87
CA PHE A 46 0.26 -14.02 -1.55
C PHE A 46 -0.89 -13.75 -0.58
N TRP A 47 -1.31 -12.49 -0.40
CA TRP A 47 -2.44 -12.15 0.48
C TRP A 47 -3.75 -12.85 0.10
N TYR A 48 -4.06 -12.94 -1.19
CA TYR A 48 -5.27 -13.60 -1.69
C TYR A 48 -5.31 -15.10 -1.34
N ILE A 49 -4.22 -15.83 -1.58
CA ILE A 49 -4.15 -17.27 -1.32
C ILE A 49 -4.45 -17.59 0.15
N PHE A 50 -3.92 -16.79 1.08
CA PHE A 50 -4.08 -17.02 2.52
C PHE A 50 -5.43 -16.55 3.08
N THR A 51 -6.11 -15.63 2.39
CA THR A 51 -7.44 -15.16 2.79
C THR A 51 -8.55 -16.07 2.27
N ASP A 52 -8.37 -16.68 1.08
CA ASP A 52 -9.36 -17.56 0.42
C ASP A 52 -9.41 -19.00 0.96
N GLY A 53 -8.76 -19.26 2.11
CA GLY A 53 -8.90 -20.53 2.82
C GLY A 53 -8.07 -21.69 2.25
N TYR A 54 -7.11 -21.43 1.36
CA TYR A 54 -6.07 -22.41 1.06
C TYR A 54 -5.30 -22.69 2.37
N LYS A 55 -5.28 -23.97 2.77
CA LYS A 55 -4.62 -24.44 4.00
C LYS A 55 -3.11 -24.30 3.88
N ALA A 56 -2.63 -23.09 4.05
CA ALA A 56 -1.24 -22.90 4.37
C ALA A 56 -1.07 -22.76 5.87
N TYR A 57 -0.15 -23.55 6.39
CA TYR A 57 0.17 -23.58 7.81
C TYR A 57 1.40 -22.70 8.04
N GLY A 58 1.21 -21.57 8.73
CA GLY A 58 2.27 -20.65 9.10
C GLY A 58 1.75 -19.54 10.02
N TYR A 59 2.60 -19.04 10.93
CA TYR A 59 2.23 -17.98 11.88
C TYR A 59 1.86 -16.67 11.15
N TYR A 60 2.66 -16.25 10.16
CA TYR A 60 2.42 -15.04 9.35
C TYR A 60 1.13 -15.08 8.53
N VAL A 61 0.74 -16.27 8.07
CA VAL A 61 -0.52 -16.51 7.33
C VAL A 61 -1.72 -16.13 8.18
N LYS A 62 -1.67 -16.49 9.47
CA LYS A 62 -2.74 -16.18 10.42
C LYS A 62 -2.83 -14.68 10.69
N GLU A 63 -1.70 -14.01 10.91
CA GLU A 63 -1.67 -12.56 11.18
C GLU A 63 -2.23 -11.73 10.02
N ILE A 64 -1.86 -12.05 8.77
CA ILE A 64 -2.36 -11.32 7.59
C ILE A 64 -3.87 -11.49 7.44
N LYS A 65 -4.35 -12.72 7.61
CA LYS A 65 -5.78 -13.02 7.55
C LYS A 65 -6.54 -12.28 8.65
N GLU A 66 -6.10 -12.38 9.89
CA GLU A 66 -6.72 -11.70 11.03
C GLU A 66 -6.71 -10.17 10.84
N ALA A 67 -5.63 -9.60 10.33
CA ALA A 67 -5.55 -8.17 10.05
C ALA A 67 -6.57 -7.70 9.00
N PHE A 68 -6.79 -8.47 7.93
CA PHE A 68 -7.83 -8.16 6.95
C PHE A 68 -9.24 -8.38 7.50
N GLU A 69 -9.47 -9.45 8.26
CA GLU A 69 -10.76 -9.69 8.94
C GLU A 69 -11.09 -8.58 9.95
N ASP A 70 -10.09 -8.05 10.65
CA ASP A 70 -10.24 -6.89 11.55
C ASP A 70 -10.53 -5.60 10.79
N ALA A 71 -9.88 -5.38 9.63
CA ALA A 71 -10.19 -4.26 8.76
C ALA A 71 -11.63 -4.32 8.24
N ASP A 72 -12.13 -5.52 7.90
CA ASP A 72 -13.49 -5.73 7.43
C ASP A 72 -14.55 -5.36 8.49
N LYS A 73 -14.23 -5.54 9.78
CA LYS A 73 -15.11 -5.10 10.89
C LYS A 73 -15.29 -3.59 10.95
N GLU A 74 -14.37 -2.81 10.38
CA GLU A 74 -14.50 -1.35 10.30
C GLU A 74 -15.32 -0.89 9.08
N ILE A 75 -15.53 -1.73 8.07
CA ILE A 75 -16.30 -1.37 6.85
C ILE A 75 -17.69 -0.80 7.18
N PRO A 76 -18.49 -1.39 8.10
CA PRO A 76 -19.79 -0.82 8.48
C PRO A 76 -19.68 0.57 9.15
N ASN A 77 -18.56 0.87 9.80
CA ASN A 77 -18.30 2.14 10.48
C ASN A 77 -17.76 3.21 9.51
N ILE A 78 -17.18 2.80 8.39
CA ILE A 78 -16.81 3.71 7.31
C ILE A 78 -18.12 4.25 6.75
N SER A 79 -18.44 5.49 7.10
CA SER A 79 -19.60 6.17 6.54
C SER A 79 -19.46 6.15 5.02
N ILE A 80 -20.22 5.27 4.35
CA ILE A 80 -20.43 5.27 2.90
C ILE A 80 -21.31 6.48 2.54
N LEU A 81 -21.11 7.61 3.21
CA LEU A 81 -21.51 8.88 2.68
C LEU A 81 -20.54 9.16 1.53
N ARG A 82 -20.78 8.48 0.40
CA ARG A 82 -20.46 8.99 -0.92
C ARG A 82 -21.14 10.34 -0.99
N LYS A 83 -20.50 11.38 -0.45
CA LYS A 83 -20.82 12.75 -0.76
C LYS A 83 -20.45 12.87 -2.22
N THR A 84 -21.41 12.59 -3.08
CA THR A 84 -21.29 12.91 -4.50
C THR A 84 -21.10 14.41 -4.53
N ASN A 85 -19.84 14.82 -4.71
CA ASN A 85 -19.53 16.22 -4.86
C ASN A 85 -20.06 16.58 -6.25
N ARG A 86 -21.14 17.37 -6.30
CA ARG A 86 -21.77 17.74 -7.58
C ARG A 86 -20.84 18.54 -8.48
N ASP A 87 -19.80 19.15 -7.89
CA ASP A 87 -18.78 19.91 -8.60
C ASP A 87 -17.58 19.04 -9.03
N ALA A 88 -17.55 17.76 -8.63
CA ALA A 88 -16.49 16.84 -9.04
C ALA A 88 -16.70 16.35 -10.48
N ILE A 89 -15.61 16.34 -11.23
CA ILE A 89 -15.56 15.84 -12.60
C ILE A 89 -15.00 14.42 -12.55
N TYR A 90 -15.83 13.44 -12.89
CA TYR A 90 -15.49 12.01 -12.88
C TYR A 90 -15.02 11.49 -14.25
N THR A 91 -14.96 12.35 -15.26
CA THR A 91 -14.45 12.03 -16.59
C THR A 91 -13.00 12.48 -16.72
N SER A 92 -12.19 11.68 -17.40
CA SER A 92 -10.82 12.05 -17.73
C SER A 92 -10.80 13.30 -18.59
N ARG A 93 -9.94 14.26 -18.23
CA ARG A 93 -9.66 15.44 -19.06
C ARG A 93 -8.18 15.76 -19.00
N ALA A 94 -7.64 16.23 -20.12
CA ALA A 94 -6.28 16.73 -20.14
C ALA A 94 -6.19 18.00 -19.29
N PHE A 95 -5.20 18.06 -18.41
CA PHE A 95 -4.86 19.27 -17.67
C PHE A 95 -3.49 19.76 -18.16
N SER A 96 -3.42 21.04 -18.51
CA SER A 96 -2.17 21.69 -18.86
C SER A 96 -1.70 22.52 -17.68
N PHE A 97 -0.69 22.03 -16.96
CA PHE A 97 -0.02 22.79 -15.91
C PHE A 97 1.26 23.39 -16.47
N LYS A 98 1.45 24.71 -16.37
CA LYS A 98 2.62 25.37 -16.95
C LYS A 98 3.89 25.22 -16.10
N ASN A 99 3.76 25.04 -14.79
CA ASN A 99 4.89 25.01 -13.85
C ASN A 99 4.59 24.10 -12.64
N LEU A 100 4.74 22.78 -12.80
CA LEU A 100 4.66 21.87 -11.65
C LEU A 100 6.02 21.76 -10.97
N THR A 101 6.03 21.80 -9.65
CA THR A 101 7.22 21.47 -8.86
C THR A 101 7.52 19.98 -8.96
N LYS A 102 8.80 19.62 -8.76
CA LYS A 102 9.19 18.21 -8.63
C LYS A 102 8.43 17.60 -7.45
N PRO A 103 7.77 16.44 -7.61
CA PRO A 103 7.07 15.80 -6.51
C PRO A 103 8.04 15.43 -5.38
N ILE A 104 7.58 15.58 -4.13
CA ILE A 104 8.29 15.17 -2.92
C ILE A 104 7.43 14.23 -2.07
N ASN A 105 8.07 13.39 -1.25
CA ASN A 105 7.39 12.61 -0.23
C ASN A 105 7.02 13.50 0.97
N SER A 106 5.91 13.20 1.63
CA SER A 106 5.61 13.79 2.93
C SER A 106 6.44 13.14 4.03
N SER A 107 6.58 13.82 5.16
CA SER A 107 7.25 13.26 6.35
C SER A 107 6.68 11.92 6.78
N LEU A 108 5.36 11.74 6.64
CA LEU A 108 4.67 10.48 6.93
C LEU A 108 5.19 9.35 6.04
N ILE A 109 5.23 9.54 4.72
CA ILE A 109 5.73 8.53 3.78
C ILE A 109 7.18 8.21 4.10
N THR A 110 8.02 9.22 4.27
CA THR A 110 9.44 9.05 4.62
C THR A 110 9.62 8.20 5.88
N SER A 111 8.87 8.50 6.96
CA SER A 111 8.93 7.74 8.21
C SER A 111 8.48 6.28 8.09
N TYR A 112 7.65 5.95 7.11
CA TYR A 112 7.23 4.57 6.84
C TYR A 112 8.28 3.79 6.08
N LEU A 113 9.06 4.46 5.22
CA LEU A 113 10.07 3.83 4.37
C LEU A 113 11.43 3.71 5.08
N GLU A 114 11.82 4.68 5.89
CA GLU A 114 13.10 4.67 6.64
C GLU A 114 13.17 3.58 7.72
N LYS A 115 12.02 3.06 8.17
CA LYS A 115 11.95 1.94 9.13
C LYS A 115 12.53 0.64 8.58
N ASP A 116 12.70 0.54 7.26
CA ASP A 116 13.23 -0.65 6.60
C ASP A 116 14.74 -0.62 6.44
N GLU A 117 15.33 0.56 6.20
CA GLU A 117 16.77 0.70 6.00
C GLU A 117 17.58 0.48 7.30
N ASN A 118 16.96 0.73 8.46
CA ASN A 118 17.60 0.55 9.78
C ASN A 118 17.27 -0.77 10.46
N ASN A 119 16.43 -1.62 9.84
CA ASN A 119 16.18 -2.99 10.27
C ASN A 119 16.93 -3.94 9.33
N GLU A 120 18.25 -4.09 9.55
CA GLU A 120 19.00 -5.24 8.99
C GLU A 120 18.47 -6.60 9.53
N GLU A 121 17.51 -6.57 10.48
CA GLU A 121 16.77 -7.73 11.00
C GLU A 121 15.33 -7.84 10.45
N TYR A 122 15.00 -7.12 9.38
CA TYR A 122 13.83 -7.42 8.53
C TYR A 122 14.29 -7.65 7.09
N GLN A 123 15.41 -8.36 6.93
CA GLN A 123 15.58 -9.17 5.73
C GLN A 123 14.41 -10.15 5.72
N ASP A 124 13.71 -10.16 4.59
CA ASP A 124 12.58 -11.01 4.21
C ASP A 124 12.98 -12.49 4.09
N SER A 125 13.73 -12.95 5.09
CA SER A 125 14.43 -14.22 5.19
C SER A 125 13.47 -15.41 5.26
N GLN A 126 12.17 -15.15 5.46
CA GLN A 126 11.12 -16.17 5.47
C GLN A 126 10.21 -16.15 4.23
N LEU A 127 10.19 -15.09 3.40
CA LEU A 127 9.64 -15.21 2.03
C LEU A 127 10.54 -16.04 1.12
N ILE A 128 11.85 -16.05 1.40
CA ILE A 128 12.82 -16.95 0.78
C ILE A 128 12.52 -18.42 1.14
N GLU A 129 12.11 -18.72 2.38
CA GLU A 129 11.71 -20.08 2.80
C GLU A 129 10.38 -20.56 2.18
N LEU A 130 9.52 -19.63 1.73
CA LEU A 130 8.28 -19.95 1.01
C LEU A 130 8.45 -20.06 -0.52
N GLY A 131 9.69 -20.02 -1.01
CA GLY A 131 10.00 -20.28 -2.42
C GLY A 131 9.62 -19.15 -3.38
N ILE A 132 9.30 -17.95 -2.88
CA ILE A 132 9.09 -16.77 -3.72
C ILE A 132 10.43 -16.06 -3.88
N SER A 133 11.39 -16.74 -4.51
CA SER A 133 12.55 -16.08 -5.09
C SER A 133 12.18 -15.70 -6.52
N SER A 134 11.89 -14.41 -6.76
CA SER A 134 11.95 -13.87 -8.10
C SER A 134 13.43 -13.86 -8.51
N SER A 135 13.81 -14.91 -9.21
CA SER A 135 15.12 -15.03 -9.84
C SER A 135 15.16 -14.09 -11.04
N LEU A 136 15.85 -12.95 -10.89
CA LEU A 136 16.81 -12.35 -11.84
C LEU A 136 17.36 -11.02 -11.34
#